data_AF-A0A1A8U4M2-F1
#
_entry.id   AF-A0A1A8U4M2-F1
#
_cell.length_a   1.000
_cell.length_b   1.000
_cell.length_c   1.000
_cell.angle_alpha   90.00
_cell.angle_beta   90.00
_cell.angle_gamma   90.00
#
_symmetry.space_group_name_H-M   'P 1'
#
loop_
_entity.id
_entity.type
_entity.pdbx_description
1 polymer ?
#
loop_
_entity_poly.entity_id
_entity_poly.type
_entity_poly.pdbx_seq_one_letter_code
_entity_poly.pdbx_strand_id
1 'polypeptide(L)'
;ETETVAKYEIMDGAPVKGESIPIRLFLAGYDLTPTMRDVNKKFSVRYFLNLVLVDEEDRRYFKQQEVVLWRKAPEKLRKRNFHQRYESPEPRNPPVNSEQPEM
;
A
#
# COMPACT_ATOMS: atom_id res chain seq x y z
N GLU A 1 17.62 -12.55 6.16
CA GLU A 1 17.45 -13.58 5.13
C GLU A 1 16.85 -12.94 3.89
N THR A 2 17.19 -13.43 2.70
CA THR A 2 16.73 -12.88 1.43
C THR A 2 16.03 -13.98 0.65
N GLU A 3 14.79 -13.74 0.25
CA GLU A 3 13.97 -14.70 -0.48
C GLU A 3 13.49 -14.08 -1.79
N THR A 4 13.47 -14.87 -2.87
CA THR A 4 12.90 -14.45 -4.15
C THR A 4 11.43 -14.82 -4.19
N VAL A 5 10.56 -13.82 -4.01
CA VAL A 5 9.09 -14.03 -4.02
C VAL A 5 8.57 -14.40 -5.41
N ALA A 6 9.11 -13.76 -6.45
CA ALA A 6 8.65 -13.95 -7.82
C ALA A 6 9.80 -13.71 -8.81
N LYS A 7 9.78 -14.45 -9.92
CA LYS A 7 10.63 -14.22 -11.09
C LYS A 7 9.74 -14.00 -12.30
N TYR A 8 10.00 -12.93 -13.05
CA TYR A 8 9.29 -12.63 -14.29
C TYR A 8 10.32 -12.49 -15.40
N GLU A 9 10.24 -13.34 -16.41
CA GLU A 9 11.11 -13.29 -17.58
C GLU A 9 10.49 -12.33 -18.60
N ILE A 10 11.25 -11.30 -18.98
CA ILE A 10 10.73 -10.16 -19.75
C ILE A 10 10.92 -10.39 -21.25
N MET A 11 12.11 -10.83 -21.64
CA MET A 11 12.53 -10.90 -23.04
C MET A 11 13.60 -11.98 -23.19
N ASP A 12 13.58 -12.68 -24.32
CA ASP A 12 14.64 -13.56 -24.79
C ASP A 12 15.23 -12.93 -26.06
N GLY A 13 16.43 -12.37 -25.95
CA GLY A 13 17.09 -11.60 -27.02
C GLY A 13 17.51 -10.18 -26.62
N ALA A 14 18.30 -9.55 -27.48
CA ALA A 14 18.81 -8.19 -27.26
C ALA A 14 17.76 -7.14 -27.65
N PRO A 15 17.32 -6.26 -26.73
CA PRO A 15 16.41 -5.18 -27.07
C PRO A 15 17.09 -4.17 -28.00
N VAL A 16 16.36 -3.56 -28.93
CA VAL A 16 16.90 -2.46 -29.74
C VAL A 16 16.62 -1.10 -29.11
N LYS A 17 17.50 -0.13 -29.39
CA LYS A 17 17.40 1.21 -28.82
C LYS A 17 16.06 1.85 -29.19
N GLY A 18 15.30 2.25 -28.18
CA GLY A 18 13.99 2.89 -28.34
C GLY A 18 12.80 1.94 -28.14
N GLU A 19 13.03 0.64 -27.98
CA GLU A 19 11.97 -0.29 -27.60
C GLU A 19 11.47 -0.04 -26.17
N SER A 20 10.19 -0.30 -25.95
CA SER A 20 9.54 -0.19 -24.65
C SER A 20 8.68 -1.42 -24.43
N ILE A 21 8.99 -2.18 -23.38
CA ILE A 21 8.25 -3.39 -23.01
C ILE A 21 7.34 -3.06 -21.83
N PRO A 22 6.00 -3.14 -21.98
CA PRO A 22 5.10 -2.91 -20.86
C PRO A 22 5.14 -4.09 -19.88
N ILE A 23 5.23 -3.79 -18.59
CA ILE A 23 5.29 -4.79 -17.52
C ILE A 23 4.07 -4.63 -16.60
N ARG A 24 3.41 -5.74 -16.27
CA ARG A 24 2.31 -5.78 -15.30
C ARG A 24 2.52 -6.92 -14.31
N LEU A 25 2.75 -6.57 -13.04
CA LEU A 25 2.94 -7.52 -11.94
C LEU A 25 1.73 -7.45 -11.00
N PHE A 26 0.96 -8.54 -10.93
CA PHE A 26 -0.16 -8.63 -10.01
C PHE A 26 0.30 -9.17 -8.65
N LEU A 27 0.16 -8.36 -7.61
CA LEU A 27 0.62 -8.72 -6.26
C LEU A 27 -0.29 -9.71 -5.53
N ALA A 28 -1.55 -9.85 -5.96
CA ALA A 28 -2.56 -10.65 -5.27
C ALA A 28 -2.29 -12.17 -5.29
N GLY A 29 -1.46 -12.66 -6.22
CA GLY A 29 -1.11 -14.07 -6.33
C GLY A 29 0.06 -14.50 -5.44
N TYR A 30 0.71 -13.56 -4.74
CA TYR A 30 1.86 -13.84 -3.89
C TYR A 30 1.46 -13.69 -2.41
N ASP A 31 2.02 -14.55 -1.56
CA ASP A 31 1.86 -14.42 -0.12
C ASP A 31 2.78 -13.31 0.41
N LEU A 32 2.24 -12.10 0.47
CA LEU A 32 2.98 -10.88 0.81
C LEU A 32 2.57 -10.35 2.17
N THR A 33 3.56 -9.81 2.89
CA THR A 33 3.36 -9.03 4.10
C THR A 33 3.57 -7.54 3.81
N PRO A 34 3.05 -6.63 4.64
CA PRO A 34 3.43 -5.22 4.56
C PRO A 34 4.92 -5.04 4.80
N THR A 35 5.52 -4.01 4.23
CA THR A 35 6.88 -3.59 4.59
C THR A 35 6.92 -3.25 6.07
N MET A 36 7.84 -3.85 6.80
CA MET A 36 8.03 -3.65 8.23
C MET A 36 9.41 -3.04 8.46
N ARG A 37 9.46 -1.88 9.10
CA ARG A 37 10.73 -1.20 9.38
C ARG A 37 10.97 -1.13 10.88
N ASP A 38 12.12 -1.64 11.29
CA ASP A 38 12.66 -1.57 12.66
C ASP A 38 11.66 -2.00 13.73
N VAL A 39 10.97 -3.14 13.52
CA VAL A 39 9.94 -3.66 14.42
C VAL A 39 10.56 -3.97 15.77
N ASN A 40 10.23 -3.14 16.76
CA ASN A 40 10.80 -3.19 18.11
C ASN A 40 12.35 -3.28 18.11
N LYS A 41 13.01 -2.69 17.09
CA LYS A 41 14.46 -2.80 16.86
C LYS A 41 15.01 -4.24 16.76
N LYS A 42 14.16 -5.22 16.45
CA LYS A 42 14.55 -6.63 16.33
C LYS A 42 14.71 -7.08 14.89
N PHE A 43 13.81 -6.63 14.00
CA PHE A 43 13.85 -7.05 12.60
C PHE A 43 13.19 -6.02 11.67
N SER A 44 13.46 -6.18 10.37
CA SER A 44 12.80 -5.47 9.28
C SER A 44 12.46 -6.46 8.16
N VAL A 45 11.35 -6.20 7.46
CA VAL A 45 10.92 -6.91 6.26
C VAL A 45 10.78 -5.88 5.15
N ARG A 46 11.62 -5.97 4.11
CA ARG A 46 11.70 -5.01 3.00
C ARG A 46 11.55 -5.74 1.67
N TYR A 47 10.87 -5.11 0.73
CA TYR A 47 10.61 -5.66 -0.60
C TYR A 47 11.39 -4.86 -1.64
N PHE A 48 11.93 -5.55 -2.63
CA PHE A 48 12.73 -4.94 -3.70
C PHE A 48 12.24 -5.46 -5.05
N LEU A 49 12.16 -4.56 -6.02
CA LEU A 49 12.17 -4.94 -7.43
C LEU A 49 13.62 -5.07 -7.86
N ASN A 50 14.00 -6.26 -8.31
CA ASN A 50 15.33 -6.57 -8.78
C ASN A 50 15.31 -6.78 -10.30
N LEU A 51 15.83 -5.80 -11.05
CA LEU A 51 16.05 -5.94 -12.48
C LEU A 51 17.38 -6.66 -12.70
N VAL A 52 17.31 -7.76 -13.46
CA VAL A 52 18.46 -8.57 -13.83
C VAL A 52 18.58 -8.57 -15.34
N LEU A 53 19.74 -8.19 -15.85
CA LEU A 53 20.11 -8.29 -17.26
C LEU A 53 21.25 -9.30 -17.38
N VAL A 54 21.15 -10.19 -18.36
CA VAL A 54 22.19 -11.15 -18.70
C VAL A 54 22.60 -10.87 -20.15
N ASP A 55 23.90 -10.77 -20.40
CA ASP A 55 24.43 -10.60 -21.75
C ASP A 55 24.92 -11.91 -22.37
N GLU A 56 25.47 -11.84 -23.57
CA GLU A 56 25.94 -13.01 -24.34
C GLU A 56 27.18 -13.68 -23.73
N GLU A 57 27.91 -13.01 -22.83
CA GLU A 57 29.07 -13.55 -22.12
C GLU A 57 28.70 -14.10 -20.73
N ASP A 58 27.40 -14.35 -20.48
CA ASP A 58 26.84 -14.75 -19.18
C ASP A 58 27.08 -13.73 -18.04
N ARG A 59 27.44 -12.47 -18.37
CA ARG A 59 27.65 -11.43 -17.36
C ARG A 59 26.31 -10.90 -16.88
N ARG A 60 26.19 -10.72 -15.56
CA ARG A 60 24.95 -10.32 -14.90
C ARG A 60 25.02 -8.89 -14.39
N TYR A 61 24.09 -8.06 -14.82
CA TYR A 61 23.92 -6.68 -14.35
C TYR A 61 22.66 -6.58 -13.51
N PHE A 62 22.77 -5.90 -12.37
CA PHE A 62 21.71 -5.83 -11.37
C PHE A 62 21.33 -4.39 -11.07
N LYS A 63 20.03 -4.13 -10.94
CA LYS A 63 19.51 -2.90 -10.38
C LYS A 63 18.36 -3.21 -9.43
N GLN A 64 18.53 -2.83 -8.16
CA GLN A 64 17.52 -3.00 -7.14
C GLN A 64 16.90 -1.65 -6.76
N GLN A 65 15.58 -1.65 -6.61
CA GLN A 65 14.81 -0.53 -6.09
C GLN A 65 13.88 -1.04 -4.99
N GLU A 66 13.93 -0.41 -3.81
CA GLU A 66 13.01 -0.74 -2.73
C GLU A 66 11.58 -0.31 -3.09
N VAL A 67 10.61 -1.17 -2.74
CA VAL A 67 9.18 -0.88 -2.83
C VAL A 67 8.54 -1.05 -1.46
N VAL A 68 7.61 -0.14 -1.13
CA VAL A 68 6.89 -0.16 0.14
C VAL A 68 5.53 -0.80 -0.07
N LEU A 69 5.33 -1.98 0.53
CA LEU A 69 4.05 -2.68 0.53
C LEU A 69 3.25 -2.29 1.76
N TRP A 70 1.95 -2.06 1.58
CA TRP A 70 1.03 -1.73 2.67
C TRP A 70 -0.28 -2.50 2.50
N ARG A 71 -0.88 -2.90 3.62
CA ARG A 71 -2.19 -3.57 3.61
C ARG A 71 -3.28 -2.51 3.49
N LYS A 72 -4.05 -2.55 2.40
CA LYS A 72 -5.21 -1.68 2.25
C LYS A 72 -6.29 -2.04 3.28
N ALA A 73 -6.78 -1.02 4.00
CA ALA A 73 -7.88 -1.20 4.94
C ALA A 73 -9.17 -1.63 4.21
N PRO A 74 -9.98 -2.54 4.79
CA PRO A 74 -11.24 -2.94 4.19
C PRO A 74 -12.21 -1.76 4.10
N GLU A 75 -12.97 -1.68 3.01
CA GLU A 75 -13.88 -0.56 2.71
C GLU A 75 -14.93 -0.31 3.82
N LYS A 76 -15.38 -1.37 4.50
CA LYS A 76 -16.31 -1.27 5.64
C LYS A 76 -15.76 -0.41 6.80
N LEU A 77 -14.44 -0.37 6.98
CA LEU A 77 -13.78 0.43 8.01
C LEU A 77 -13.62 1.89 7.56
N ARG A 78 -13.45 2.15 6.26
CA ARG A 78 -13.37 3.50 5.71
C ARG A 78 -14.67 4.29 5.87
N LYS A 79 -15.82 3.65 5.69
CA LYS A 79 -17.14 4.31 5.80
C LYS A 79 -17.46 4.80 7.22
N ARG A 80 -16.96 4.10 8.25
CA ARG A 80 -17.18 4.46 9.66
C ARG A 80 -16.52 5.80 10.02
N ASN A 81 -15.36 6.09 9.45
CA ASN A 81 -14.60 7.32 9.70
C ASN A 81 -15.21 8.57 9.06
N PHE A 82 -16.12 8.43 8.10
CA PHE A 82 -16.84 9.57 7.49
C PHE A 82 -18.14 9.92 8.20
N HIS A 83 -18.85 8.94 8.78
CA HIS A 83 -20.08 9.21 9.53
C HIS A 83 -19.82 9.92 10.87
N GLN A 84 -18.64 9.77 11.47
CA GLN A 84 -18.35 10.40 12.77
C GLN A 84 -17.95 11.89 12.67
N ARG A 85 -17.76 12.45 11.46
CA ARG A 85 -17.45 13.87 11.27
C ARG A 85 -18.66 14.78 11.09
N TYR A 86 -19.87 14.23 10.94
CA TYR A 86 -21.11 14.99 10.71
C TYR A 86 -22.20 14.70 11.75
N GLU A 87 -21.83 14.32 12.97
CA GLU A 87 -22.72 14.54 14.11
C GLU A 87 -22.34 15.88 14.74
N SER A 88 -22.99 16.95 14.28
CA SER A 88 -23.03 18.20 15.03
C SER A 88 -23.71 17.92 16.38
N PRO A 89 -23.16 18.33 17.53
CA PRO A 89 -23.92 18.27 18.77
C PRO A 89 -25.14 19.17 18.61
N GLU A 90 -26.35 18.60 18.73
CA GLU A 90 -27.59 19.37 18.71
C GLU A 90 -27.50 20.53 19.74
N PRO A 91 -27.92 21.75 19.39
CA PRO A 91 -28.04 22.80 20.38
C PRO A 91 -29.13 22.39 21.37
N ARG A 92 -28.75 22.16 22.63
CA ARG A 92 -29.69 21.96 23.73
C ARG A 92 -30.48 23.25 23.92
N ASN A 93 -31.70 23.30 23.39
CA ASN A 93 -32.64 24.35 23.74
C ASN A 93 -33.00 24.21 25.23
N PRO A 94 -32.89 25.27 26.05
CA PRO A 94 -33.38 25.22 27.42
C PRO A 94 -34.91 25.06 27.41
N PRO A 95 -35.49 24.37 28.40
CA PRO A 95 -36.94 24.22 28.48
C PRO A 95 -37.58 25.60 28.70
N VAL A 96 -38.48 25.97 27.79
CA VAL A 96 -39.39 27.11 27.98
C VAL A 96 -40.38 26.70 29.06
N ASN A 97 -40.23 27.29 30.25
CA ASN A 97 -41.21 27.14 31.33
C ASN A 97 -42.41 28.04 31.00
N SER A 98 -43.46 27.46 30.42
CA SER A 98 -44.71 28.16 30.12
C SER A 98 -45.68 28.03 31.29
N GLU A 99 -45.46 28.79 32.37
CA GLU A 99 -46.50 29.03 33.38
C GLU A 99 -46.42 30.47 33.91
N GLN A 100 -47.28 31.31 33.35
CA GLN A 100 -47.93 32.44 34.03
C GLN A 100 -49.42 32.33 33.66
N PRO A 101 -50.36 32.62 34.59
CA PRO A 101 -50.73 34.02 34.80
C PRO A 101 -51.00 34.41 36.26
N GLU A 102 -51.14 35.72 36.42
CA GLU A 102 -51.31 36.55 37.63
C GLU A 102 -52.52 36.21 38.51
N MET A 103 -52.35 36.42 39.82
CA MET A 103 -53.14 37.37 40.64
C MET A 103 -52.30 37.85 41.82
#